data_AF-A0A9W4D2G1-F1
#
_entry.id   AF-A0A9W4D2G1-F1
#
_cell.length_a   1.000
_cell.length_b   1.000
_cell.length_c   1.000
_cell.angle_alpha   90.00
_cell.angle_beta   90.00
_cell.angle_gamma   90.00
#
_symmetry.space_group_name_H-M   'P 1'
#
loop_
_entity.id
_entity.type
_entity.pdbx_description
1 polymer ?
#
loop_
_entity_poly.entity_id
_entity_poly.type
_entity_poly.pdbx_seq_one_letter_code
_entity_poly.pdbx_strand_id
1 'polypeptide(L)'
;MGQEKRDFEIRIDKDSWLSKHLNIQPGDYFAEFDFNNQKLRLIKQRKTKNPKIHEMTLTCEELLVILTRAARVQGDKFTPEDLAVITKITRRSSSIEKSSNSDKAHHIIPLEVCKKSKLIIAAKRYNCFDENSPINFLNLPFYFHTGTHPKYSKLVEDILDERWSELVKCRQEKDINAIMEVIEEVIQYLTDMIEEMRARGVGKINNI
;
A
#
# COMPACT_ATOMS: atom_id res chain seq x y z
N MET A 1 -33.21 11.84 2.02
CA MET A 1 -31.75 11.55 1.96
C MET A 1 -31.42 11.07 0.57
N GLY A 2 -30.49 11.70 -0.14
CA GLY A 2 -30.14 11.33 -1.51
C GLY A 2 -29.43 9.98 -1.57
N GLN A 3 -29.72 9.18 -2.59
CA GLN A 3 -29.03 7.91 -2.85
C GLN A 3 -27.61 8.24 -3.30
N GLU A 4 -26.59 7.89 -2.51
CA GLU A 4 -25.20 8.14 -2.90
C GLU A 4 -24.65 6.94 -3.64
N LYS A 5 -24.70 7.02 -4.97
CA LYS A 5 -24.09 6.04 -5.88
C LYS A 5 -22.80 6.60 -6.49
N ARG A 6 -21.83 5.71 -6.74
CA ARG A 6 -20.60 6.04 -7.47
C ARG A 6 -20.28 5.00 -8.52
N ASP A 7 -19.72 5.47 -9.61
CA ASP A 7 -19.42 4.68 -10.79
C ASP A 7 -17.90 4.58 -10.99
N PHE A 8 -17.41 3.43 -11.42
CA PHE A 8 -15.99 3.18 -11.67
C PHE A 8 -15.81 2.28 -12.91
N GLU A 9 -14.68 2.42 -13.60
CA GLU A 9 -14.25 1.44 -14.60
C GLU A 9 -13.20 0.53 -13.98
N ILE A 10 -13.50 -0.77 -13.91
CA ILE A 10 -12.69 -1.77 -13.22
C ILE A 10 -12.32 -2.86 -14.22
N ARG A 11 -11.02 -3.16 -14.35
CA ARG A 11 -10.55 -4.32 -15.11
C ARG A 11 -10.12 -5.44 -14.16
N ILE A 12 -10.70 -6.63 -14.36
CA ILE A 12 -10.44 -7.83 -13.56
C ILE A 12 -9.55 -8.79 -14.36
N ASP A 13 -8.36 -9.09 -13.86
CA ASP A 13 -7.45 -10.04 -14.51
C ASP A 13 -7.83 -11.50 -14.32
N LYS A 14 -7.37 -12.36 -15.25
CA LYS A 14 -7.61 -13.81 -15.26
C LYS A 14 -7.09 -14.53 -14.01
N ASP A 15 -5.96 -14.08 -13.51
CA ASP A 15 -5.34 -14.65 -12.32
C ASP A 15 -5.58 -13.80 -11.07
N SER A 16 -6.44 -12.77 -11.17
CA SER A 16 -6.80 -11.97 -10.00
C SER A 16 -7.53 -12.82 -8.96
N TRP A 17 -7.24 -12.54 -7.70
CA TRP A 17 -7.99 -13.13 -6.59
C TRP A 17 -9.49 -12.84 -6.73
N LEU A 18 -9.86 -11.68 -7.29
CA LEU A 18 -11.24 -11.30 -7.57
C LEU A 18 -11.93 -12.31 -8.51
N SER A 19 -11.26 -12.73 -9.58
CA SER A 19 -11.81 -13.74 -10.50
C SER A 19 -12.00 -15.09 -9.81
N LYS A 20 -11.06 -15.49 -8.94
CA LYS A 20 -11.08 -16.79 -8.23
C LYS A 20 -12.06 -16.84 -7.06
N HIS A 21 -12.11 -15.79 -6.22
CA HIS A 21 -12.94 -15.76 -5.01
C HIS A 21 -14.36 -15.27 -5.27
N LEU A 22 -14.55 -14.27 -6.13
CA LEU A 22 -15.88 -13.75 -6.45
C LEU A 22 -16.55 -14.51 -7.60
N ASN A 23 -15.83 -15.48 -8.20
CA ASN A 23 -16.26 -16.24 -9.37
C ASN A 23 -16.71 -15.34 -10.55
N ILE A 24 -15.95 -14.26 -10.77
CA ILE A 24 -16.23 -13.27 -11.81
C ILE A 24 -15.32 -13.52 -13.01
N GLN A 25 -15.87 -13.42 -14.22
CA GLN A 25 -15.10 -13.60 -15.43
C GLN A 25 -14.08 -12.47 -15.63
N PRO A 26 -12.87 -12.75 -16.11
CA PRO A 26 -11.87 -11.71 -16.37
C PRO A 26 -12.31 -10.73 -17.47
N GLY A 27 -11.93 -9.46 -17.38
CA GLY A 27 -12.20 -8.42 -18.39
C GLY A 27 -12.64 -7.09 -17.78
N ASP A 28 -13.15 -6.20 -18.61
CA ASP A 28 -13.58 -4.86 -18.23
C ASP A 28 -15.03 -4.84 -17.71
N TYR A 29 -15.22 -4.13 -16.60
CA TYR A 29 -16.49 -3.95 -15.92
C TYR A 29 -16.74 -2.48 -15.65
N PHE A 30 -18.00 -2.10 -15.82
CA PHE A 30 -18.52 -0.89 -15.22
C PHE A 30 -19.06 -1.23 -13.83
N ALA A 31 -18.57 -0.57 -12.80
CA ALA A 31 -18.96 -0.78 -11.42
C ALA A 31 -19.83 0.37 -10.93
N GLU A 32 -20.94 0.07 -10.26
CA GLU A 32 -21.76 1.04 -9.52
C GLU A 32 -21.79 0.57 -8.05
N PHE A 33 -21.40 1.43 -7.11
CA PHE A 33 -21.51 1.16 -5.68
C PHE A 33 -22.55 2.07 -5.01
N ASP A 34 -23.53 1.46 -4.36
CA ASP A 34 -24.50 2.15 -3.51
C ASP A 34 -23.98 2.14 -2.07
N PHE A 35 -23.53 3.32 -1.60
CA PHE A 35 -22.96 3.47 -0.26
C PHE A 35 -23.98 3.29 0.86
N ASN A 36 -25.25 3.58 0.61
CA ASN A 36 -26.29 3.47 1.62
C ASN A 36 -26.64 2.00 1.87
N ASN A 37 -26.61 1.20 0.80
CA ASN A 37 -26.97 -0.21 0.82
C ASN A 37 -25.78 -1.17 0.82
N GLN A 38 -24.54 -0.64 0.77
CA GLN A 38 -23.31 -1.42 0.69
C GLN A 38 -23.33 -2.46 -0.43
N LYS A 39 -23.86 -2.06 -1.59
CA LYS A 39 -24.10 -2.96 -2.71
C LYS A 39 -23.24 -2.56 -3.90
N LEU A 40 -22.36 -3.46 -4.33
CA LEU A 40 -21.59 -3.33 -5.56
C LEU A 40 -22.31 -4.04 -6.69
N ARG A 41 -22.47 -3.34 -7.81
CA ARG A 41 -22.99 -3.86 -9.06
C ARG A 41 -21.92 -3.75 -10.14
N LEU A 42 -21.47 -4.89 -10.65
CA LEU A 42 -20.49 -5.01 -11.73
C LEU A 42 -21.21 -5.39 -13.04
N ILE A 43 -21.05 -4.57 -14.07
CA ILE A 43 -21.72 -4.70 -15.36
C ILE A 43 -20.67 -4.93 -16.44
N LYS A 44 -20.64 -6.14 -17.00
CA LYS A 44 -19.83 -6.47 -18.18
C LYS A 44 -20.61 -6.18 -19.45
N GLN A 45 -19.91 -5.73 -20.49
CA GLN A 45 -20.50 -5.53 -21.82
C GLN A 45 -21.73 -4.60 -21.79
N ARG A 46 -21.65 -3.49 -21.04
CA ARG A 46 -22.75 -2.54 -20.77
C ARG A 46 -23.53 -2.09 -22.01
N LYS A 47 -22.88 -2.03 -23.18
CA LYS A 47 -23.48 -1.58 -24.46
C LYS A 47 -24.14 -2.70 -25.29
N THR A 48 -24.22 -3.93 -24.78
CA THR A 48 -24.82 -5.07 -25.49
C THR A 48 -26.27 -5.30 -25.04
N LYS A 49 -27.06 -6.02 -25.86
CA LYS A 49 -28.46 -6.33 -25.55
C LYS A 49 -28.64 -7.13 -24.25
N ASN A 50 -27.63 -7.92 -23.86
CA ASN A 50 -27.65 -8.79 -22.69
C ASN A 50 -26.40 -8.57 -21.82
N PRO A 51 -26.32 -7.45 -21.07
CA PRO A 51 -25.19 -7.19 -20.20
C PRO A 51 -25.14 -8.23 -19.08
N LYS A 52 -23.94 -8.74 -18.77
CA LYS A 52 -23.75 -9.62 -17.61
C LYS A 52 -23.61 -8.77 -16.36
N ILE A 53 -24.52 -8.96 -15.41
CA ILE A 53 -24.56 -8.19 -14.16
C ILE A 53 -24.21 -9.12 -13.01
N HIS A 54 -23.24 -8.72 -12.20
CA HIS A 54 -22.92 -9.35 -10.93
C HIS A 54 -23.20 -8.35 -9.82
N GLU A 55 -23.97 -8.76 -8.82
CA GLU A 55 -24.28 -7.95 -7.65
C GLU A 55 -23.78 -8.67 -6.41
N MET A 56 -23.19 -7.91 -5.49
CA MET A 56 -22.78 -8.43 -4.20
C MET A 56 -22.89 -7.35 -3.13
N THR A 57 -23.19 -7.76 -1.91
CA THR A 57 -23.09 -6.90 -0.74
C THR A 57 -21.66 -6.96 -0.24
N LEU A 58 -21.04 -5.80 -0.07
CA LEU A 58 -19.68 -5.70 0.41
C LEU A 58 -19.49 -4.42 1.22
N THR A 59 -18.63 -4.51 2.22
CA THR A 59 -18.24 -3.38 3.05
C THR A 59 -17.43 -2.36 2.25
N CYS A 60 -17.40 -1.13 2.77
CA CYS A 60 -16.51 -0.07 2.27
C CYS A 60 -15.04 -0.50 2.18
N GLU A 61 -14.56 -1.30 3.14
CA GLU A 61 -13.19 -1.83 3.18
C GLU A 61 -12.96 -2.86 2.06
N GLU A 62 -13.91 -3.78 1.85
CA GLU A 62 -13.85 -4.76 0.75
C GLU A 62 -13.91 -4.08 -0.61
N LEU A 63 -14.71 -3.02 -0.78
CA LEU A 63 -14.75 -2.23 -2.02
C LEU A 63 -13.37 -1.68 -2.35
N LEU A 64 -12.69 -1.16 -1.33
CA LEU A 64 -11.40 -0.51 -1.48
C LEU A 64 -10.31 -1.55 -1.83
N VAL A 65 -10.37 -2.75 -1.25
CA VAL A 65 -9.51 -3.88 -1.66
C VAL A 65 -9.76 -4.26 -3.13
N ILE A 66 -11.02 -4.29 -3.56
CA ILE A 66 -11.39 -4.57 -4.96
C ILE A 66 -10.81 -3.51 -5.89
N LEU A 67 -11.02 -2.23 -5.60
CA LEU A 67 -10.50 -1.11 -6.40
C LEU A 67 -8.98 -1.12 -6.48
N THR A 68 -8.29 -1.36 -5.36
CA THR A 68 -6.82 -1.44 -5.31
C THR A 68 -6.28 -2.60 -6.14
N ARG A 69 -6.94 -3.76 -6.09
CA ARG A 69 -6.53 -4.93 -6.88
C ARG A 69 -6.83 -4.77 -8.36
N ALA A 70 -7.84 -3.99 -8.73
CA ALA A 70 -8.15 -3.66 -10.12
C ALA A 70 -7.28 -2.54 -10.70
N ALA A 71 -6.82 -1.59 -9.88
CA ALA A 71 -5.87 -0.54 -10.27
C ALA A 71 -4.52 -1.11 -10.78
N ARG A 72 -4.21 -2.37 -10.42
CA ARG A 72 -3.12 -3.20 -10.99
C ARG A 72 -3.11 -3.22 -12.52
N VAL A 73 -4.24 -2.95 -13.18
CA VAL A 73 -4.37 -3.03 -14.64
C VAL A 73 -4.43 -1.66 -15.34
N GLN A 74 -4.62 -0.57 -14.59
CA GLN A 74 -4.72 0.81 -15.12
C GLN A 74 -3.45 1.65 -14.91
N GLY A 75 -2.33 1.04 -14.49
CA GLY A 75 -1.04 1.74 -14.32
C GLY A 75 -0.68 2.08 -12.87
N ASP A 76 -1.18 1.30 -11.90
CA ASP A 76 -0.81 1.33 -10.47
C ASP A 76 -1.04 2.68 -9.74
N LYS A 77 -1.70 3.64 -10.40
CA LYS A 77 -2.09 4.95 -9.85
C LYS A 77 -3.60 5.07 -9.85
N PHE A 78 -4.17 5.46 -8.72
CA PHE A 78 -5.54 5.94 -8.65
C PHE A 78 -5.65 7.33 -9.29
N THR A 79 -6.75 7.59 -10.00
CA THR A 79 -7.06 8.97 -10.45
C THR A 79 -7.40 9.86 -9.24
N PRO A 80 -7.31 11.19 -9.35
CA PRO A 80 -7.79 12.09 -8.29
C PRO A 80 -9.25 11.82 -7.88
N GLU A 81 -10.08 11.42 -8.83
CA GLU A 81 -11.48 11.03 -8.61
C GLU A 81 -11.56 9.72 -7.79
N ASP A 82 -10.77 8.71 -8.15
CA ASP A 82 -10.66 7.47 -7.37
C ASP A 82 -10.18 7.77 -5.95
N LEU A 83 -9.18 8.64 -5.80
CA LEU A 83 -8.65 9.06 -4.50
C LEU A 83 -9.67 9.84 -3.66
N ALA A 84 -10.47 10.71 -4.28
CA ALA A 84 -11.55 11.41 -3.61
C ALA A 84 -12.63 10.42 -3.11
N VAL A 85 -12.94 9.40 -3.91
CA VAL A 85 -13.91 8.36 -3.52
C VAL A 85 -13.33 7.45 -2.44
N ILE A 86 -12.08 7.00 -2.55
CA ILE A 86 -11.35 6.27 -1.52
C ILE A 86 -11.32 7.07 -0.20
N THR A 87 -10.99 8.35 -0.27
CA THR A 87 -10.99 9.24 0.90
C THR A 87 -12.39 9.35 1.51
N LYS A 88 -13.44 9.41 0.69
CA LYS A 88 -14.82 9.46 1.17
C LYS A 88 -15.28 8.13 1.78
N ILE A 89 -14.88 7.00 1.20
CA ILE A 89 -15.06 5.64 1.75
C ILE A 89 -14.41 5.56 3.13
N THR A 90 -13.13 5.95 3.25
CA THR A 90 -12.36 5.94 4.50
C THR A 90 -12.98 6.86 5.57
N ARG A 91 -13.45 8.06 5.19
CA ARG A 91 -14.13 9.01 6.10
C ARG A 91 -15.54 8.55 6.52
N ARG A 92 -16.26 7.79 5.70
CA ARG A 92 -17.55 7.19 6.09
C ARG A 92 -17.36 5.97 6.99
N SER A 93 -16.28 5.23 6.77
CA SER A 93 -15.89 4.11 7.62
C SER A 93 -15.53 4.54 9.05
N SER A 94 -15.19 5.81 9.30
CA SER A 94 -14.91 6.29 10.67
C SER A 94 -16.16 6.49 11.54
N SER A 95 -17.36 6.50 10.96
CA SER A 95 -18.64 6.57 11.69
C SER A 95 -19.33 5.21 11.89
N ILE A 96 -18.85 4.18 11.20
CA ILE A 96 -19.11 2.78 11.51
C ILE A 96 -18.01 2.40 12.51
N GLU A 97 -18.28 1.64 13.57
CA GLU A 97 -17.24 1.20 14.51
C GLU A 97 -16.01 0.76 13.71
N LYS A 98 -14.95 1.57 13.74
CA LYS A 98 -13.69 1.21 13.10
C LYS A 98 -13.34 -0.12 13.74
N SER A 99 -13.40 -1.22 12.97
CA SER A 99 -12.68 -2.41 13.40
C SER A 99 -11.27 -1.90 13.68
N SER A 100 -10.75 -2.21 14.87
CA SER A 100 -9.53 -1.64 15.44
C SER A 100 -8.24 -1.99 14.66
N ASN A 101 -8.36 -2.34 13.37
CA ASN A 101 -7.40 -3.09 12.57
C ASN A 101 -7.16 -2.53 11.14
N SER A 102 -7.63 -1.31 10.81
CA SER A 102 -7.51 -0.81 9.42
C SER A 102 -6.09 -0.37 9.02
N ASP A 103 -5.30 0.14 9.97
CA ASP A 103 -3.88 0.43 9.78
C ASP A 103 -3.04 -0.71 10.38
N LYS A 104 -2.06 -1.19 9.62
CA LYS A 104 -1.08 -2.17 10.10
C LYS A 104 0.28 -1.51 10.23
N ALA A 105 1.03 -1.92 11.25
CA ALA A 105 2.42 -1.56 11.38
C ALA A 105 3.22 -2.27 10.29
N HIS A 106 3.98 -1.50 9.52
CA HIS A 106 4.86 -2.02 8.47
C HIS A 106 6.28 -1.59 8.75
N HIS A 107 7.23 -2.48 8.50
CA HIS A 107 8.66 -2.17 8.61
C HIS A 107 9.07 -1.21 7.50
N ILE A 108 9.64 -0.07 7.89
CA ILE A 108 10.20 0.92 6.96
C ILE A 108 11.43 0.30 6.28
N ILE A 109 12.38 -0.21 7.05
CA ILE A 109 13.47 -1.04 6.55
C ILE A 109 13.02 -2.51 6.61
N PRO A 110 12.87 -3.20 5.46
CA PRO A 110 12.36 -4.57 5.43
C PRO A 110 13.25 -5.54 6.23
N LEU A 111 12.62 -6.52 6.85
CA LEU A 111 13.31 -7.52 7.69
C LEU A 111 14.41 -8.27 6.91
N GLU A 112 14.20 -8.60 5.63
CA GLU A 112 15.24 -9.19 4.80
C GLU A 112 16.47 -8.30 4.61
N VAL A 113 16.29 -6.97 4.54
CA VAL A 113 17.37 -6.00 4.40
C VAL A 113 18.11 -5.86 5.73
N CYS A 114 17.38 -5.79 6.84
CA CYS A 114 17.95 -5.74 8.20
C CYS A 114 18.88 -6.92 8.52
N LYS A 115 18.68 -8.09 7.88
CA LYS A 115 19.51 -9.28 8.09
C LYS A 115 20.87 -9.23 7.39
N LYS A 116 21.04 -8.39 6.37
CA LYS A 116 22.25 -8.39 5.51
C LYS A 116 22.97 -7.04 5.42
N SER A 117 22.28 -5.93 5.69
CA SER A 117 22.88 -4.60 5.60
C SER A 117 24.01 -4.44 6.63
N LYS A 118 25.19 -4.00 6.16
CA LYS A 118 26.36 -3.79 7.03
C LYS A 118 26.11 -2.71 8.07
N LEU A 119 25.47 -1.61 7.68
CA LEU A 119 25.08 -0.53 8.57
C LEU A 119 24.15 -1.03 9.68
N ILE A 120 23.10 -1.77 9.30
CA ILE A 120 22.14 -2.31 10.28
C ILE A 120 22.79 -3.33 11.21
N ILE A 121 23.66 -4.22 10.68
CA ILE A 121 24.39 -5.18 11.50
C ILE A 121 25.33 -4.47 12.49
N ALA A 122 26.00 -3.39 12.06
CA ALA A 122 26.83 -2.58 12.96
C ALA A 122 25.99 -1.90 14.04
N ALA A 123 24.85 -1.34 13.67
CA ALA A 123 23.95 -0.69 14.62
C ALA A 123 23.37 -1.64 15.66
N LYS A 124 22.99 -2.86 15.27
CA LYS A 124 22.58 -3.92 16.21
C LYS A 124 23.71 -4.30 17.16
N ARG A 125 24.95 -4.40 16.67
CA ARG A 125 26.13 -4.70 17.49
C ARG A 125 26.36 -3.64 18.58
N TYR A 126 26.09 -2.38 18.26
CA TYR A 126 26.21 -1.25 19.20
C TYR A 126 24.91 -0.96 19.96
N ASN A 127 23.87 -1.78 19.78
CA ASN A 127 22.56 -1.65 20.43
C ASN A 127 21.88 -0.29 20.18
N CYS A 128 22.15 0.35 19.03
CA CYS A 128 21.53 1.62 18.64
C CYS A 128 20.37 1.46 17.65
N PHE A 129 20.08 0.23 17.20
CA PHE A 129 18.93 -0.07 16.37
C PHE A 129 18.46 -1.52 16.58
N ASP A 130 17.13 -1.70 16.64
CA ASP A 130 16.45 -3.00 16.62
C ASP A 130 15.42 -2.99 15.48
N GLU A 131 15.36 -4.04 14.67
CA GLU A 131 14.47 -4.09 13.51
C GLU A 131 12.98 -4.02 13.87
N ASN A 132 12.61 -4.36 15.11
CA ASN A 132 11.27 -4.28 15.67
C ASN A 132 11.11 -3.08 16.62
N SER A 133 12.06 -2.14 16.61
CA SER A 133 11.89 -0.88 17.34
C SER A 133 10.78 -0.02 16.71
N PRO A 134 10.08 0.80 17.50
CA PRO A 134 9.03 1.70 16.99
C PRO A 134 9.47 2.63 15.86
N ILE A 135 10.76 3.04 15.84
CA ILE A 135 11.29 3.92 14.79
C ILE A 135 11.31 3.25 13.42
N ASN A 136 11.38 1.92 13.34
CA ASN A 136 11.33 1.19 12.08
C ASN A 136 9.89 0.85 11.65
N PHE A 137 8.86 1.39 12.29
CA PHE A 137 7.46 1.11 11.96
C PHE A 137 6.72 2.34 11.43
N LEU A 138 5.97 2.13 10.36
CA LEU A 138 5.00 3.08 9.85
C LEU A 138 3.62 2.43 9.79
N ASN A 139 2.63 3.10 10.38
CA ASN A 139 1.24 2.65 10.30
C ASN A 139 0.68 3.03 8.94
N LEU A 140 0.45 2.01 8.12
CA LEU A 140 -0.07 2.20 6.78
C LEU A 140 -1.40 1.47 6.65
N PRO A 141 -2.35 2.03 5.88
CA PRO A 141 -3.61 1.37 5.66
C PRO A 141 -3.40 -0.02 5.05
N PHE A 142 -4.25 -0.99 5.43
CA PHE A 142 -4.15 -2.39 4.98
C PHE A 142 -4.06 -2.55 3.45
N TYR A 143 -4.61 -1.59 2.70
CA TYR A 143 -4.60 -1.57 1.24
C TYR A 143 -3.34 -0.97 0.62
N PHE A 144 -2.48 -0.30 1.38
CA PHE A 144 -1.29 0.36 0.86
C PHE A 144 -0.30 -0.63 0.22
N HIS A 145 -0.31 -1.88 0.70
CA HIS A 145 0.42 -2.98 0.08
C HIS A 145 0.03 -4.35 0.65
N THR A 146 0.06 -5.37 -0.21
CA THR A 146 0.00 -6.78 0.19
C THR A 146 1.10 -7.56 -0.53
N GLY A 147 1.93 -8.31 0.20
CA GLY A 147 2.97 -9.17 -0.37
C GLY A 147 4.41 -8.70 -0.13
N THR A 148 5.36 -9.25 -0.90
CA THR A 148 6.79 -8.94 -0.82
C THR A 148 7.17 -7.77 -1.72
N HIS A 149 8.20 -7.01 -1.32
CA HIS A 149 8.58 -5.78 -2.01
C HIS A 149 10.03 -5.77 -2.52
N PRO A 150 10.38 -6.55 -3.56
CA PRO A 150 11.76 -6.70 -4.00
C PRO A 150 12.39 -5.40 -4.53
N LYS A 151 11.64 -4.52 -5.23
CA LYS A 151 12.21 -3.27 -5.73
C LYS A 151 12.47 -2.27 -4.61
N TYR A 152 11.49 -2.12 -3.70
CA TYR A 152 11.66 -1.30 -2.51
C TYR A 152 12.81 -1.82 -1.64
N SER A 153 12.88 -3.12 -1.39
CA SER A 153 13.98 -3.74 -0.64
C SER A 153 15.32 -3.44 -1.29
N LYS A 154 15.42 -3.54 -2.62
CA LYS A 154 16.64 -3.21 -3.34
C LYS A 154 17.01 -1.72 -3.21
N LEU A 155 16.06 -0.80 -3.31
CA LEU A 155 16.28 0.62 -3.09
C LEU A 155 16.81 0.89 -1.66
N VAL A 156 16.17 0.30 -0.65
CA VAL A 156 16.58 0.43 0.75
C VAL A 156 17.98 -0.15 0.96
N GLU A 157 18.31 -1.28 0.33
CA GLU A 157 19.67 -1.84 0.35
C GLU A 157 20.69 -0.88 -0.23
N ASP A 158 20.42 -0.29 -1.39
CA ASP A 158 21.34 0.61 -2.09
C ASP A 158 21.61 1.88 -1.25
N ILE A 159 20.56 2.45 -0.64
CA ILE A 159 20.69 3.60 0.27
C ILE A 159 21.56 3.23 1.48
N LEU A 160 21.29 2.11 2.14
CA LEU A 160 22.06 1.70 3.33
C LEU A 160 23.53 1.38 2.99
N ASP A 161 23.80 0.80 1.83
CA ASP A 161 25.16 0.51 1.37
C ASP A 161 25.95 1.78 1.02
N GLU A 162 25.28 2.78 0.42
CA GLU A 162 25.86 4.11 0.18
C GLU A 162 26.23 4.78 1.50
N ARG A 163 25.27 4.88 2.44
CA ARG A 163 25.48 5.50 3.75
C ARG A 163 26.55 4.80 4.59
N TRP A 164 26.59 3.46 4.55
CA TRP A 164 27.68 2.71 5.18
C TRP A 164 29.05 3.08 4.59
N SER A 165 29.12 3.21 3.27
CA SER A 165 30.36 3.54 2.56
C SER A 165 30.85 4.95 2.92
N GLU A 166 29.95 5.91 3.14
CA GLU A 166 30.26 7.25 3.63
C GLU A 166 30.87 7.21 5.04
N LEU A 167 30.24 6.51 5.99
CA LEU A 167 30.76 6.35 7.35
C LEU A 167 32.17 5.75 7.36
N VAL A 168 32.41 4.70 6.56
CA VAL A 168 33.73 4.07 6.46
C VAL A 168 34.77 5.02 5.87
N LYS A 169 34.41 5.81 4.84
CA LYS A 169 35.32 6.82 4.25
C LYS A 169 35.72 7.88 5.28
N CYS A 170 34.78 8.29 6.13
CA CYS A 170 35.00 9.26 7.21
C CYS A 170 35.61 8.65 8.48
N ARG A 171 35.88 7.34 8.51
CA ARG A 171 36.36 6.59 9.69
C ARG A 171 35.42 6.64 10.91
N GLN A 172 34.12 6.75 10.63
CA GLN A 172 33.06 6.83 11.63
C GLN A 172 32.29 5.50 11.79
N GLU A 173 32.78 4.40 11.20
CA GLU A 173 32.09 3.10 11.22
C GLU A 173 32.02 2.43 12.60
N LYS A 174 32.63 3.04 13.62
CA LYS A 174 32.58 2.64 15.03
C LYS A 174 31.99 3.71 15.94
N ASP A 175 31.62 4.87 15.38
CA ASP A 175 31.01 5.96 16.13
C ASP A 175 29.51 5.69 16.24
N ILE A 176 29.07 5.40 17.46
CA ILE A 176 27.68 5.03 17.76
C ILE A 176 26.73 6.16 17.39
N ASN A 177 27.12 7.42 17.65
CA ASN A 177 26.26 8.58 17.37
C ASN A 177 26.12 8.78 15.87
N ALA A 178 27.22 8.68 15.12
CA ALA A 178 27.19 8.80 13.66
C ALA A 178 26.36 7.68 13.01
N ILE A 179 26.47 6.44 13.49
CA ILE A 179 25.67 5.31 13.01
C ILE A 179 24.17 5.54 13.28
N MET A 180 23.83 6.01 14.48
CA MET A 180 22.45 6.27 14.87
C MET A 180 21.84 7.41 14.04
N GLU A 181 22.55 8.53 13.90
CA GLU A 181 22.13 9.68 13.10
C GLU A 181 21.84 9.27 11.65
N VAL A 182 22.75 8.52 11.03
CA VAL A 182 22.56 8.02 9.65
C VAL A 182 21.34 7.09 9.53
N ILE A 183 21.07 6.25 10.52
CA ILE A 183 19.89 5.37 10.51
C ILE A 183 18.61 6.19 10.63
N GLU A 184 18.57 7.17 11.53
CA GLU A 184 17.42 8.05 11.71
C GLU A 184 17.14 8.84 10.42
N GLU A 185 18.17 9.37 9.76
CA GLU A 185 18.05 10.03 8.46
C GLU A 185 17.48 9.12 7.37
N VAL A 186 17.96 7.87 7.28
CA VAL A 186 17.47 6.90 6.30
C VAL A 186 16.00 6.56 6.56
N ILE A 187 15.62 6.30 7.81
CA ILE A 187 14.24 6.00 8.18
C ILE A 187 13.33 7.19 7.87
N GLN A 188 13.76 8.41 8.20
CA GLN A 188 12.99 9.62 7.91
C GLN A 188 12.80 9.81 6.40
N TYR A 189 13.86 9.69 5.61
CA TYR A 189 13.78 9.78 4.15
C TYR A 189 12.81 8.76 3.55
N LEU A 190 12.89 7.50 3.99
CA LEU A 190 11.99 6.44 3.51
C LEU A 190 10.54 6.68 3.95
N THR A 191 10.33 7.18 5.18
CA THR A 191 9.01 7.56 5.69
C THR A 191 8.38 8.64 4.83
N ASP A 192 9.12 9.71 4.53
CA ASP A 192 8.65 10.82 3.71
C ASP A 192 8.31 10.36 2.29
N MET A 193 9.14 9.49 1.71
CA MET A 193 8.87 8.88 0.41
C MET A 193 7.59 8.03 0.44
N ILE A 194 7.38 7.21 1.47
CA ILE A 194 6.19 6.36 1.61
C ILE A 194 4.92 7.22 1.77
N GLU A 195 4.96 8.24 2.62
CA GLU A 195 3.83 9.14 2.83
C GLU A 195 3.53 9.98 1.57
N GLU A 196 4.54 10.38 0.81
CA GLU A 196 4.33 11.02 -0.49
C GLU A 196 3.66 10.07 -1.49
N MET A 197 4.10 8.82 -1.56
CA MET A 197 3.47 7.79 -2.40
C MET A 197 2.01 7.56 -2.01
N ARG A 198 1.72 7.53 -0.71
CA ARG A 198 0.36 7.46 -0.16
C ARG A 198 -0.47 8.67 -0.58
N ALA A 199 0.06 9.87 -0.44
CA ALA A 199 -0.62 11.10 -0.85
C ALA A 199 -0.92 11.13 -2.36
N ARG A 200 -0.01 10.57 -3.17
CA ARG A 200 -0.17 10.42 -4.62
C ARG A 200 -1.06 9.25 -5.04
N GLY A 201 -1.60 8.48 -4.09
CA GLY A 201 -2.48 7.35 -4.40
C GLY A 201 -1.77 6.17 -5.04
N VAL A 202 -0.49 5.98 -4.74
CA VAL A 202 0.23 4.78 -5.21
C VAL A 202 -0.24 3.58 -4.41
N GLY A 203 -0.86 2.61 -5.09
CA GLY A 203 -1.39 1.40 -4.46
C GLY A 203 -0.35 0.30 -4.23
N LYS A 204 0.91 0.50 -4.65
CA LYS A 204 2.02 -0.45 -4.47
C LYS A 204 3.38 0.24 -4.41
N ILE A 205 4.16 -0.09 -3.37
CA ILE A 205 5.53 0.40 -3.22
C ILE A 205 6.56 -0.26 -4.17
N ASN A 206 6.17 -1.29 -4.94
CA ASN A 206 7.08 -2.05 -5.81
C ASN A 206 7.38 -1.43 -7.19
N ASN A 207 6.88 -0.23 -7.47
CA ASN A 207 7.13 0.47 -8.73
C ASN A 207 7.85 1.81 -8.51
N ILE A 208 8.62 1.89 -7.42
CA ILE A 208 9.69 2.87 -7.30
C ILE A 208 10.76 2.54 -8.36
#